data_AF-A0A518IR10-F1
#
_entry.id   AF-A0A518IR10-F1
#
_cell.length_a   1.000
_cell.length_b   1.000
_cell.length_c   1.000
_cell.angle_alpha   90.00
_cell.angle_beta   90.00
_cell.angle_gamma   90.00
#
_symmetry.space_group_name_H-M   'P 1'
#
loop_
_entity.id
_entity.type
_entity.pdbx_description
1 polymer ?
#
loop_
_entity_poly.entity_id
_entity_poly.type
_entity_poly.pdbx_seq_one_letter_code
_entity_poly.pdbx_strand_id
1 'polypeptide(L)'
;MKFPLNQQNFPTAYRFGSALVRGMRTTGRLQITSNFPGQRWRLSSRIANEPLAAKQRSLLRVLAIAHSQGLSTPEWIANLADEHHGRYRRRLLRLAGRLQAGSSLVEALEQTPDALSDEMVLAIRFGQQSGTLAATFDQLLTAPVDDGLQASPTARYGMFYLVGMMLLYLLVLSFLALRIFPTLMQIAEEFEYHPPAAMRSLRAVGRFLEGSFFLWVLVGFAGLRLVTSGLMQRFYRRVWASRLLRPVVRLRSAELLRLLSPAVAAGRPLGGALSTLARHHYDRNVRAKLLFARNEVEQGSDPWSSLSAAGLLQRDESEALAGSTSNGTRAWLMHRLADRHQRQFGRRVGLLMSLLQPAIVLAMAAIVAWIGFAFFGFLSGIILILA
;
A
#
# COMPACT_ATOMS: atom_id res chain seq x y z
N MET A 1 -6.15 -49.14 19.90
CA MET A 1 -6.59 -48.54 18.61
C MET A 1 -5.51 -47.59 18.11
N LYS A 2 -4.76 -48.00 17.10
CA LYS A 2 -3.73 -47.18 16.43
C LYS A 2 -4.35 -46.66 15.12
N PHE A 3 -4.38 -45.35 14.95
CA PHE A 3 -4.58 -44.71 13.65
C PHE A 3 -3.31 -43.90 13.32
N PRO A 4 -2.68 -44.08 12.16
CA PRO A 4 -1.48 -43.35 11.77
C PRO A 4 -1.87 -42.00 11.17
N LEU A 5 -1.39 -40.90 11.75
CA LEU A 5 -1.47 -39.57 11.13
C LEU A 5 -0.17 -39.29 10.37
N ASN A 6 -0.33 -39.28 9.06
CA ASN A 6 0.62 -38.96 8.00
C ASN A 6 1.37 -37.62 8.29
N GLN A 7 2.67 -37.70 8.55
CA GLN A 7 3.56 -36.56 8.79
C GLN A 7 4.25 -36.09 7.51
N GLN A 8 3.48 -35.59 6.55
CA GLN A 8 4.05 -34.83 5.43
C GLN A 8 3.23 -33.55 5.26
N ASN A 9 3.82 -32.43 5.72
CA ASN A 9 3.47 -31.01 5.55
C ASN A 9 3.13 -30.24 6.83
N PHE A 10 4.15 -29.93 7.65
CA PHE A 10 4.10 -28.75 8.52
C PHE A 10 5.48 -28.05 8.59
N PRO A 11 5.53 -26.70 8.51
CA PRO A 11 6.77 -25.93 8.45
C PRO A 11 7.53 -25.81 9.77
N THR A 12 8.85 -25.71 9.64
CA THR A 12 9.96 -25.89 10.57
C THR A 12 10.10 -24.86 11.72
N ALA A 13 9.01 -24.34 12.29
CA ALA A 13 9.07 -23.32 13.35
C ALA A 13 8.92 -23.87 14.80
N TYR A 14 8.54 -25.13 15.00
CA TYR A 14 8.23 -25.67 16.34
C TYR A 14 9.29 -26.59 16.96
N ARG A 15 10.53 -26.62 16.44
CA ARG A 15 11.59 -27.50 16.94
C ARG A 15 12.61 -26.86 17.91
N PHE A 16 12.44 -25.59 18.27
CA PHE A 16 13.37 -24.90 19.19
C PHE A 16 12.92 -24.82 20.66
N GLY A 17 11.67 -25.21 20.98
CA GLY A 17 11.15 -25.18 22.36
C GLY A 17 11.59 -26.35 23.26
N SER A 18 12.20 -27.40 22.72
CA SER A 18 12.48 -28.63 23.48
C SER A 18 13.97 -28.92 23.75
N ALA A 19 14.87 -28.06 23.28
CA ALA A 19 16.32 -28.18 23.53
C ALA A 19 16.80 -27.38 24.76
N LEU A 20 16.05 -26.37 25.21
CA LEU A 20 16.41 -25.55 26.38
C LEU A 20 16.01 -26.13 27.74
N VAL A 21 15.20 -27.19 27.77
CA VAL A 21 14.69 -27.79 29.02
C VAL A 21 15.46 -29.06 29.43
N ARG A 22 16.42 -29.55 28.63
CA ARG A 22 17.10 -30.83 28.90
C ARG A 22 18.54 -30.71 29.45
N GLY A 23 19.02 -29.49 29.72
CA GLY A 23 20.35 -29.26 30.32
C GLY A 23 20.34 -28.92 31.82
N MET A 24 19.19 -28.74 32.46
CA MET A 24 19.09 -28.21 33.84
C MET A 24 19.06 -29.27 34.94
N ARG A 25 19.68 -30.43 34.74
CA ARG A 25 19.89 -31.40 35.82
C ARG A 25 21.20 -32.12 35.58
N THR A 26 22.29 -31.58 36.13
CA THR A 26 23.35 -32.31 36.85
C THR A 26 24.60 -31.42 36.98
N THR A 27 24.99 -31.19 38.24
CA THR A 27 26.37 -30.99 38.73
C THR A 27 27.07 -29.63 38.50
N GLY A 28 27.19 -28.88 39.60
CA GLY A 28 28.46 -28.39 40.16
C GLY A 28 29.33 -27.43 39.33
N ARG A 29 29.39 -26.16 39.78
CA ARG A 29 30.46 -25.16 39.56
C ARG A 29 31.21 -25.26 38.22
N LEU A 30 30.85 -24.41 37.27
CA LEU A 30 31.79 -23.96 36.23
C LEU A 30 31.74 -22.44 36.14
N GLN A 31 32.94 -21.87 36.27
CA GLN A 31 33.25 -20.45 36.19
C GLN A 31 32.69 -19.87 34.89
N ILE A 32 32.02 -18.72 35.00
CA ILE A 32 31.66 -17.89 33.84
C ILE A 32 32.95 -17.27 33.33
N THR A 33 33.66 -17.99 32.46
CA THR A 33 34.71 -17.39 31.63
C THR A 33 34.04 -16.86 30.37
N SER A 34 33.97 -15.54 30.29
CA SER A 34 33.51 -14.80 29.12
C SER A 34 34.49 -15.02 27.96
N ASN A 35 34.15 -15.91 27.05
CA ASN A 35 34.80 -15.97 25.74
C ASN A 35 33.82 -16.53 24.70
N PHE A 36 32.93 -15.67 24.21
CA PHE A 36 32.15 -15.96 23.01
C PHE A 36 32.88 -15.34 21.81
N PRO A 37 33.66 -16.12 21.03
CA PRO A 37 34.19 -15.63 19.76
C PRO A 37 33.02 -15.43 18.80
N GLY A 38 33.11 -14.40 17.95
CA GLY A 38 32.01 -13.89 17.13
C GLY A 38 31.43 -14.90 16.13
N GLN A 39 30.47 -15.71 16.58
CA GLN A 39 29.60 -16.47 15.70
C GLN A 39 28.47 -15.56 15.22
N ARG A 40 28.69 -14.96 14.05
CA ARG A 40 27.66 -14.31 13.25
C ARG A 40 26.71 -15.39 12.76
N TRP A 41 25.57 -15.54 13.44
CA TRP A 41 24.47 -16.38 12.97
C TRP A 41 23.91 -15.80 11.67
N ARG A 42 24.44 -16.26 10.53
CA ARG A 42 23.90 -15.96 9.20
C ARG A 42 22.70 -16.88 8.93
N LEU A 43 21.52 -16.47 9.40
CA LEU A 43 20.26 -17.07 8.99
C LEU A 43 20.00 -16.72 7.51
N SER A 44 20.12 -17.74 6.65
CA SER A 44 19.54 -17.91 5.32
C SER A 44 19.41 -16.68 4.40
N SER A 45 20.42 -16.47 3.56
CA SER A 45 20.46 -15.50 2.45
C SER A 45 19.58 -15.86 1.23
N ARG A 46 18.36 -16.36 1.42
CA ARG A 46 17.42 -16.70 0.32
C ARG A 46 16.23 -15.76 0.16
N ILE A 47 16.23 -14.59 0.81
CA ILE A 47 15.14 -13.61 0.70
C ILE A 47 15.62 -12.29 0.06
N ALA A 48 16.18 -12.39 -1.15
CA ALA A 48 16.64 -11.21 -1.90
C ALA A 48 15.50 -10.25 -2.27
N ASN A 49 14.24 -10.71 -2.30
CA ASN A 49 13.08 -9.94 -2.77
C ASN A 49 11.92 -9.89 -1.76
N GLU A 50 12.19 -9.66 -0.47
CA GLU A 50 11.07 -9.29 0.42
C GLU A 50 10.44 -7.96 -0.01
N PRO A 51 9.10 -7.87 -0.05
CA PRO A 51 8.41 -6.60 -0.31
C PRO A 51 8.81 -5.58 0.77
N LEU A 52 8.87 -4.30 0.40
CA LEU A 52 9.27 -3.22 1.31
C LEU A 52 8.46 -3.24 2.62
N ALA A 53 7.18 -3.60 2.56
CA ALA A 53 6.31 -3.73 3.74
C ALA A 53 6.78 -4.80 4.75
N ALA A 54 7.33 -5.93 4.28
CA ALA A 54 7.89 -6.96 5.17
C ALA A 54 9.15 -6.47 5.86
N LYS A 55 10.03 -5.78 5.11
CA LYS A 55 11.23 -5.13 5.65
C LYS A 55 10.87 -4.07 6.71
N GLN A 56 9.88 -3.23 6.44
CA GLN A 56 9.41 -2.21 7.39
C GLN A 56 8.83 -2.84 8.67
N ARG A 57 8.14 -3.97 8.56
CA ARG A 57 7.63 -4.73 9.72
C ARG A 57 8.72 -5.35 10.56
N SER A 58 9.78 -5.87 9.94
CA SER A 58 10.94 -6.40 10.68
C SER A 58 11.58 -5.29 11.54
N LEU A 59 11.76 -4.10 10.94
CA LEU A 59 12.24 -2.92 11.67
C LEU A 59 11.29 -2.52 12.80
N LEU A 60 9.98 -2.49 12.54
CA LEU A 60 8.98 -2.16 13.56
C LEU A 60 9.02 -3.13 14.74
N ARG A 61 9.16 -4.45 14.50
CA ARG A 61 9.31 -5.45 15.57
C ARG A 61 10.57 -5.19 16.40
N VAL A 62 11.70 -4.93 15.73
CA VAL A 62 12.96 -4.62 16.41
C VAL A 62 12.81 -3.38 17.28
N LEU A 63 12.16 -2.32 16.77
CA LEU A 63 11.87 -1.11 17.54
C LEU A 63 10.97 -1.38 18.75
N ALA A 64 9.92 -2.17 18.57
CA ALA A 64 9.00 -2.53 19.65
C ALA A 64 9.71 -3.33 20.76
N ILE A 65 10.50 -4.34 20.40
CA ILE A 65 11.28 -5.14 21.35
C ILE A 65 12.31 -4.27 22.07
N ALA A 66 13.07 -3.45 21.33
CA ALA A 66 14.06 -2.55 21.91
C ALA A 66 13.42 -1.59 22.91
N HIS A 67 12.24 -1.04 22.60
CA HIS A 67 11.49 -0.17 23.50
C HIS A 67 11.01 -0.92 24.75
N SER A 68 10.42 -2.11 24.59
CA SER A 68 9.90 -2.89 25.73
C SER A 68 10.99 -3.40 26.70
N GLN A 69 12.19 -3.67 26.17
CA GLN A 69 13.30 -4.25 26.93
C GLN A 69 14.33 -3.21 27.37
N GLY A 70 14.12 -1.92 27.06
CA GLY A 70 15.07 -0.85 27.38
C GLY A 70 16.44 -1.02 26.69
N LEU A 71 16.50 -1.68 25.55
CA LEU A 71 17.75 -1.99 24.84
C LEU A 71 18.23 -0.82 23.99
N SER A 72 19.53 -0.84 23.69
CA SER A 72 20.20 0.05 22.74
C SER A 72 19.59 -0.07 21.34
N THR A 73 18.60 0.78 21.06
CA THR A 73 17.93 0.83 19.74
C THR A 73 18.91 0.94 18.55
N PRO A 74 20.02 1.70 18.61
CA PRO A 74 20.94 1.80 17.49
C PRO A 74 21.68 0.49 17.15
N GLU A 75 22.07 -0.30 18.17
CA GLU A 75 22.81 -1.56 17.97
C GLU A 75 21.93 -2.61 17.31
N TRP A 76 20.68 -2.72 17.75
CA TRP A 76 19.71 -3.63 17.16
C TRP A 76 19.35 -3.27 15.72
N ILE A 77 19.25 -1.98 15.40
CA ILE A 77 19.05 -1.53 14.01
C ILE A 77 20.28 -1.81 13.15
N ALA A 78 21.48 -1.66 13.69
CA ALA A 78 22.72 -2.01 12.99
C ALA A 78 22.80 -3.53 12.72
N ASN A 79 22.42 -4.36 13.69
CA ASN A 79 22.34 -5.81 13.51
C ASN A 79 21.31 -6.19 12.43
N LEU A 80 20.12 -5.58 12.45
CA LEU A 80 19.11 -5.76 11.40
C LEU A 80 19.61 -5.29 10.03
N ALA A 81 20.47 -4.26 9.98
CA ALA A 81 21.05 -3.78 8.74
C ALA A 81 21.96 -4.82 8.08
N ASP A 82 22.59 -5.69 8.86
CA ASP A 82 23.44 -6.78 8.36
C ASP A 82 22.65 -7.94 7.75
N GLU A 83 21.37 -8.10 8.11
CA GLU A 83 20.46 -9.08 7.51
C GLU A 83 19.90 -8.64 6.14
N HIS A 84 20.02 -7.35 5.82
CA HIS A 84 19.49 -6.79 4.59
C HIS A 84 20.59 -6.36 3.61
N HIS A 85 20.24 -6.19 2.33
CA HIS A 85 21.17 -5.76 1.29
C HIS A 85 20.70 -4.50 0.55
N GLY A 86 21.61 -3.85 -0.17
CA GLY A 86 21.31 -2.77 -1.11
C GLY A 86 20.89 -1.44 -0.48
N ARG A 87 19.83 -0.81 -1.03
CA ARG A 87 19.36 0.52 -0.59
C ARG A 87 18.78 0.51 0.82
N TYR A 88 18.14 -0.58 1.23
CA TYR A 88 17.50 -0.67 2.55
C TYR A 88 18.53 -0.76 3.69
N ARG A 89 19.59 -1.57 3.53
CA ARG A 89 20.73 -1.60 4.47
C ARG A 89 21.32 -0.21 4.71
N ARG A 90 21.56 0.56 3.65
CA ARG A 90 22.07 1.95 3.75
C ARG A 90 21.10 2.91 4.45
N ARG A 91 19.79 2.62 4.47
CA ARG A 91 18.81 3.39 5.24
C ARG A 91 18.89 3.04 6.72
N LEU A 92 18.94 1.74 7.04
CA LEU A 92 19.08 1.28 8.43
C LEU A 92 20.37 1.75 9.09
N LEU A 93 21.50 1.69 8.38
CA LEU A 93 22.77 2.22 8.91
C LEU A 93 22.73 3.73 9.16
N ARG A 94 22.05 4.49 8.29
CA ARG A 94 21.83 5.94 8.51
C ARG A 94 20.93 6.20 9.71
N LEU A 95 19.88 5.39 9.89
CA LEU A 95 19.01 5.47 11.05
C LEU A 95 19.77 5.16 12.35
N ALA A 96 20.54 4.08 12.37
CA ALA A 96 21.38 3.71 13.51
C ALA A 96 22.40 4.80 13.84
N GLY A 97 23.11 5.34 12.83
CA GLY A 97 24.08 6.42 13.03
C GLY A 97 23.46 7.70 13.61
N ARG A 98 22.23 8.05 13.21
CA ARG A 98 21.51 9.22 13.79
C ARG A 98 21.12 9.01 15.25
N LEU A 99 20.67 7.80 15.60
CA LEU A 99 20.34 7.48 16.98
C LEU A 99 21.61 7.45 17.85
N GLN A 100 22.73 6.97 17.32
CA GLN A 100 24.05 7.05 17.98
C GLN A 100 24.51 8.50 18.17
N ALA A 101 24.19 9.38 17.23
CA ALA A 101 24.46 10.82 17.33
C ALA A 101 23.54 11.55 18.32
N GLY A 102 22.62 10.85 19.01
CA GLY A 102 21.74 11.41 20.03
C GLY A 102 20.42 11.99 19.51
N SER A 103 20.09 11.81 18.23
CA SER A 103 18.77 12.22 17.70
C SER A 103 17.65 11.41 18.36
N SER A 104 16.50 12.04 18.59
CA SER A 104 15.31 11.31 19.08
C SER A 104 14.84 10.27 18.04
N LEU A 105 14.19 9.20 18.50
CA LEU A 105 13.71 8.13 17.60
C LEU A 105 12.85 8.66 16.45
N VAL A 106 11.91 9.54 16.77
CA VAL A 106 10.98 10.13 15.80
C VAL A 106 11.71 11.01 14.79
N GLU A 107 12.64 11.84 15.25
CA GLU A 107 13.43 12.71 14.37
C GLU A 107 14.33 11.90 13.44
N ALA A 108 14.99 10.87 13.96
CA ALA A 108 15.83 9.99 13.17
C ALA A 108 15.03 9.24 12.09
N LEU A 109 13.79 8.84 12.40
CA LEU A 109 12.85 8.21 11.46
C LEU A 109 12.37 9.20 10.37
N GLU A 110 12.00 10.42 10.74
CA GLU A 110 11.55 11.43 9.78
C GLU A 110 12.65 11.86 8.81
N GLN A 111 13.87 12.01 9.31
CA GLN A 111 15.00 12.34 8.45
C GLN A 111 15.42 11.15 7.56
N THR A 112 14.94 9.93 7.84
CA THR A 112 15.27 8.70 7.10
C THR A 112 14.05 8.15 6.35
N PRO A 113 13.62 8.80 5.25
CA PRO A 113 12.43 8.39 4.51
C PRO A 113 12.56 6.96 3.97
N ASP A 114 11.41 6.28 3.86
CA ASP A 114 11.24 4.87 3.47
C ASP A 114 11.79 3.81 4.44
N ALA A 115 12.42 4.18 5.56
CA ALA A 115 12.76 3.21 6.61
C ALA A 115 11.48 2.60 7.22
N LEU A 116 10.46 3.42 7.46
CA LEU A 116 9.08 3.05 7.77
C LEU A 116 8.12 3.77 6.81
N SER A 117 6.83 3.40 6.80
CA SER A 117 5.82 4.17 6.07
C SER A 117 5.52 5.48 6.80
N ASP A 118 5.08 6.52 6.06
CA ASP A 118 4.70 7.81 6.65
C ASP A 118 3.62 7.65 7.73
N GLU A 119 2.71 6.69 7.54
CA GLU A 119 1.65 6.28 8.48
C GLU A 119 2.26 5.72 9.79
N MET A 120 3.26 4.83 9.69
CA MET A 120 3.96 4.26 10.86
C MET A 120 4.79 5.32 11.60
N VAL A 121 5.47 6.22 10.88
CA VAL A 121 6.25 7.31 11.51
C VAL A 121 5.32 8.26 12.25
N LEU A 122 4.19 8.64 11.64
CA LEU A 122 3.16 9.46 12.29
C LEU A 122 2.61 8.76 13.54
N ALA A 123 2.35 7.46 13.46
CA ALA A 123 1.88 6.66 14.59
C ALA A 123 2.88 6.67 15.76
N ILE A 124 4.16 6.39 15.50
CA ILE A 124 5.22 6.39 16.52
C ILE A 124 5.35 7.78 17.15
N ARG A 125 5.32 8.85 16.34
CA ARG A 125 5.33 10.23 16.84
C ARG A 125 4.14 10.52 17.73
N PHE A 126 2.95 10.13 17.30
CA PHE A 126 1.73 10.30 18.07
C PHE A 126 1.83 9.55 19.40
N GLY A 127 2.20 8.26 19.38
CA GLY A 127 2.37 7.42 20.55
C GLY A 127 3.42 7.94 21.54
N GLN A 128 4.51 8.53 21.04
CA GLN A 128 5.51 9.16 21.90
C GLN A 128 4.95 10.42 22.59
N GLN A 129 4.22 11.28 21.87
CA GLN A 129 3.64 12.51 22.43
C GLN A 129 2.44 12.24 23.36
N SER A 130 1.63 11.22 23.07
CA SER A 130 0.51 10.80 23.91
C SER A 130 0.94 9.90 25.06
N GLY A 131 2.21 9.47 25.11
CA GLY A 131 2.71 8.51 26.08
C GLY A 131 2.04 7.13 25.98
N THR A 132 1.57 6.75 24.79
CA THR A 132 0.94 5.44 24.50
C THR A 132 1.78 4.60 23.54
N LEU A 133 3.10 4.82 23.52
CA LEU A 133 4.01 4.24 22.53
C LEU A 133 3.97 2.70 22.50
N ALA A 134 3.93 2.03 23.65
CA ALA A 134 3.80 0.57 23.74
C ALA A 134 2.51 0.06 23.07
N ALA A 135 1.36 0.65 23.41
CA ALA A 135 0.09 0.31 22.80
C ALA A 135 0.06 0.60 21.29
N THR A 136 0.74 1.67 20.85
CA THR A 136 0.89 1.97 19.43
C THR A 136 1.74 0.92 18.70
N PHE A 137 2.84 0.43 19.29
CA PHE A 137 3.61 -0.66 18.71
C PHE A 137 2.78 -1.94 18.58
N ASP A 138 2.09 -2.35 19.64
CA ASP A 138 1.21 -3.53 19.61
C ASP A 138 0.14 -3.39 18.54
N GLN A 139 -0.46 -2.20 18.43
CA GLN A 139 -1.45 -1.92 17.42
C GLN A 139 -0.88 -1.99 15.99
N LEU A 140 0.31 -1.43 15.75
CA LEU A 140 0.96 -1.48 14.43
C LEU A 140 1.41 -2.90 14.05
N LEU A 141 1.77 -3.72 15.03
CA LEU A 141 2.17 -5.13 14.84
C LEU A 141 0.96 -6.06 14.63
N THR A 142 -0.13 -5.81 15.35
CA THR A 142 -1.39 -6.58 15.28
C THR A 142 -2.23 -6.16 14.09
N ALA A 143 -2.09 -4.91 13.64
CA ALA A 143 -2.70 -4.45 12.41
C ALA A 143 -2.34 -5.48 11.32
N PRO A 144 -3.35 -6.00 10.58
CA PRO A 144 -3.09 -6.86 9.44
C PRO A 144 -2.00 -6.22 8.59
N VAL A 145 -1.13 -7.04 7.95
CA VAL A 145 -0.32 -6.53 6.83
C VAL A 145 -1.25 -5.68 6.00
N ASP A 146 -0.78 -4.55 5.51
CA ASP A 146 -1.54 -3.66 4.65
C ASP A 146 -1.86 -4.37 3.32
N ASP A 147 -2.68 -5.39 3.44
CA ASP A 147 -3.54 -6.05 2.48
C ASP A 147 -4.74 -5.13 2.19
N GLY A 148 -4.82 -3.97 2.86
CA GLY A 148 -5.67 -2.86 2.42
C GLY A 148 -5.41 -2.44 0.97
N LEU A 149 -4.19 -2.69 0.45
CA LEU A 149 -3.84 -2.54 -0.95
C LEU A 149 -3.02 -3.70 -1.54
N GLN A 150 -2.72 -4.77 -0.79
CA GLN A 150 -2.83 -6.07 -1.43
C GLN A 150 -4.32 -6.33 -1.57
N ALA A 151 -4.92 -5.68 -2.58
CA ALA A 151 -5.62 -6.43 -3.60
C ALA A 151 -5.36 -7.93 -3.34
N SER A 152 -6.36 -8.67 -2.86
CA SER A 152 -6.25 -10.12 -2.64
C SER A 152 -5.45 -10.72 -3.80
N PRO A 153 -4.75 -11.87 -3.69
CA PRO A 153 -4.10 -12.47 -4.85
C PRO A 153 -4.91 -12.26 -6.16
N THR A 154 -6.24 -12.41 -6.09
CA THR A 154 -7.24 -11.96 -7.07
C THR A 154 -7.06 -10.56 -7.70
N ALA A 155 -6.94 -9.47 -6.95
CA ALA A 155 -6.79 -8.13 -7.51
C ALA A 155 -5.35 -7.80 -7.96
N ARG A 156 -4.32 -8.50 -7.43
CA ARG A 156 -2.97 -8.43 -8.02
C ARG A 156 -2.95 -9.18 -9.37
N TYR A 157 -3.58 -10.34 -9.45
CA TYR A 157 -3.83 -11.06 -10.71
C TYR A 157 -4.68 -10.22 -11.67
N GLY A 158 -5.72 -9.54 -11.17
CA GLY A 158 -6.53 -8.60 -11.96
C GLY A 158 -5.68 -7.48 -12.56
N MET A 159 -4.75 -6.90 -11.81
CA MET A 159 -3.86 -5.85 -12.31
C MET A 159 -2.87 -6.37 -13.37
N PHE A 160 -2.30 -7.57 -13.17
CA PHE A 160 -1.47 -8.22 -14.20
C PHE A 160 -2.25 -8.49 -15.47
N TYR A 161 -3.49 -8.98 -15.34
CA TYR A 161 -4.40 -9.16 -16.46
C TYR A 161 -4.65 -7.84 -17.19
N LEU A 162 -4.94 -6.74 -16.46
CA LEU A 162 -5.15 -5.42 -17.05
C LEU A 162 -3.94 -4.92 -17.84
N VAL A 163 -2.74 -4.96 -17.24
CA VAL A 163 -1.51 -4.47 -17.90
C VAL A 163 -1.14 -5.37 -19.09
N GLY A 164 -1.24 -6.69 -18.94
CA GLY A 164 -0.97 -7.64 -20.00
C GLY A 164 -1.92 -7.46 -21.19
N MET A 165 -3.20 -7.25 -20.91
CA MET A 165 -4.20 -7.03 -21.96
C MET A 165 -4.01 -5.66 -22.64
N MET A 166 -3.67 -4.61 -21.90
CA MET A 166 -3.27 -3.30 -22.46
C MET A 166 -2.07 -3.41 -23.40
N LEU A 167 -1.03 -4.17 -23.00
CA LEU A 167 0.15 -4.44 -23.83
C LEU A 167 -0.22 -5.20 -25.11
N LEU A 168 -1.06 -6.24 -24.99
CA LEU A 168 -1.58 -6.96 -26.14
C LEU A 168 -2.36 -6.03 -27.08
N TYR A 169 -3.17 -5.14 -26.53
CA TYR A 169 -3.96 -4.18 -27.32
C TYR A 169 -3.07 -3.22 -28.07
N LEU A 170 -2.07 -2.65 -27.39
CA LEU A 170 -1.08 -1.78 -28.01
C LEU A 170 -0.36 -2.50 -29.16
N LEU A 171 0.02 -3.77 -28.95
CA LEU A 171 0.70 -4.58 -29.95
C LEU A 171 -0.19 -4.82 -31.18
N VAL A 172 -1.44 -5.25 -30.99
CA VAL A 172 -2.40 -5.49 -32.08
C VAL A 172 -2.71 -4.20 -32.84
N LEU A 173 -3.01 -3.11 -32.14
CA LEU A 173 -3.29 -1.80 -32.75
C LEU A 173 -2.10 -1.28 -33.55
N SER A 174 -0.88 -1.41 -33.01
CA SER A 174 0.32 -0.95 -33.68
C SER A 174 0.65 -1.80 -34.89
N PHE A 175 0.46 -3.12 -34.81
CA PHE A 175 0.60 -4.00 -35.98
C PHE A 175 -0.38 -3.62 -37.09
N LEU A 176 -1.63 -3.38 -36.74
CA LEU A 176 -2.65 -2.97 -37.70
C LEU A 176 -2.31 -1.63 -38.36
N ALA A 177 -1.90 -0.64 -37.57
CA ALA A 177 -1.56 0.69 -38.05
C ALA A 177 -0.29 0.68 -38.92
N LEU A 178 0.76 -0.05 -38.53
CA LEU A 178 2.06 -0.02 -39.21
C LEU A 178 2.14 -0.94 -40.44
N ARG A 179 1.39 -2.04 -40.48
CA ARG A 179 1.50 -3.05 -41.55
C ARG A 179 0.26 -3.11 -42.43
N ILE A 180 -0.91 -3.26 -41.81
CA ILE A 180 -2.14 -3.50 -42.57
C ILE A 180 -2.65 -2.20 -43.19
N PHE A 181 -2.69 -1.12 -42.42
CA PHE A 181 -3.20 0.17 -42.88
C PHE A 181 -2.45 0.74 -44.10
N PRO A 182 -1.10 0.83 -44.15
CA PRO A 182 -0.41 1.36 -45.33
C PRO A 182 -0.66 0.52 -46.58
N THR A 183 -0.69 -0.81 -46.43
CA THR A 183 -0.99 -1.73 -47.54
C THR A 183 -2.38 -1.46 -48.11
N LEU A 184 -3.39 -1.25 -47.26
CA LEU A 184 -4.74 -0.92 -47.72
C LEU A 184 -4.82 0.45 -48.41
N MET A 185 -4.01 1.41 -48.00
CA MET A 185 -3.98 2.72 -48.66
C MET A 185 -3.29 2.68 -50.01
N GLN A 186 -2.24 1.85 -50.17
CA GLN A 186 -1.62 1.60 -51.48
C GLN A 186 -2.63 1.01 -52.47
N ILE A 187 -3.41 0.02 -52.03
CA ILE A 187 -4.51 -0.54 -52.82
C ILE A 187 -5.54 0.55 -53.14
N ALA A 188 -5.94 1.37 -52.17
CA ALA A 188 -6.88 2.46 -52.42
C ALA A 188 -6.40 3.44 -53.51
N GLU A 189 -5.10 3.76 -53.50
CA GLU A 189 -4.47 4.66 -54.48
C GLU A 189 -4.40 4.02 -55.87
N GLU A 190 -4.10 2.72 -55.97
CA GLU A 190 -4.09 1.97 -57.24
C GLU A 190 -5.46 1.91 -57.91
N PHE A 191 -6.55 1.86 -57.13
CA PHE A 191 -7.93 1.82 -57.63
C PHE A 191 -8.59 3.21 -57.70
N GLU A 192 -7.83 4.30 -57.50
CA GLU A 192 -8.33 5.69 -57.40
C GLU A 192 -9.53 5.85 -56.43
N TYR A 193 -9.61 4.95 -55.44
CA TYR A 193 -10.73 4.84 -54.54
C TYR A 193 -10.56 5.77 -53.34
N HIS A 194 -11.58 6.59 -53.09
CA HIS A 194 -11.59 7.47 -51.94
C HIS A 194 -11.98 6.69 -50.66
N PRO A 195 -11.07 6.52 -49.69
CA PRO A 195 -11.34 5.67 -48.54
C PRO A 195 -12.48 6.22 -47.67
N PRO A 196 -13.33 5.34 -47.10
CA PRO A 196 -14.43 5.73 -46.23
C PRO A 196 -13.98 6.63 -45.07
N ALA A 197 -14.88 7.47 -44.55
CA ALA A 197 -14.59 8.38 -43.44
C ALA A 197 -14.03 7.66 -42.19
N ALA A 198 -14.52 6.44 -41.92
CA ALA A 198 -14.03 5.59 -40.84
C ALA A 198 -12.56 5.15 -41.01
N MET A 199 -12.10 4.95 -42.25
CA MET A 199 -10.71 4.60 -42.56
C MET A 199 -9.80 5.82 -42.47
N ARG A 200 -10.30 7.00 -42.85
CA ARG A 200 -9.57 8.28 -42.71
C ARG A 200 -9.34 8.67 -41.25
N SER A 201 -10.32 8.46 -40.37
CA SER A 201 -10.13 8.71 -38.92
C SER A 201 -9.12 7.74 -38.30
N LEU A 202 -9.10 6.49 -38.76
CA LEU A 202 -8.12 5.49 -38.33
C LEU A 202 -6.68 5.88 -38.70
N ARG A 203 -6.46 6.54 -39.86
CA ARG A 203 -5.16 7.11 -40.26
C ARG A 203 -4.66 8.16 -39.27
N ALA A 204 -5.55 9.04 -38.79
CA ALA A 204 -5.19 10.08 -37.83
C ALA A 204 -4.78 9.48 -36.48
N VAL A 205 -5.48 8.43 -36.03
CA VAL A 205 -5.13 7.67 -34.82
C VAL A 205 -3.81 6.91 -35.01
N GLY A 206 -3.58 6.30 -36.18
CA GLY A 206 -2.33 5.62 -36.53
C GLY A 206 -1.11 6.54 -36.47
N ARG A 207 -1.20 7.75 -37.03
CA ARG A 207 -0.11 8.75 -36.94
C ARG A 207 0.17 9.21 -35.51
N PHE A 208 -0.87 9.34 -34.69
CA PHE A 208 -0.71 9.66 -33.27
C PHE A 208 -0.01 8.52 -32.51
N LEU A 209 -0.32 7.27 -32.84
CA LEU A 209 0.33 6.09 -32.30
C LEU A 209 1.78 5.98 -32.77
N GLU A 210 2.09 6.23 -34.04
CA GLU A 210 3.45 6.19 -34.58
C GLU A 210 4.37 7.21 -33.92
N GLY A 211 3.94 8.47 -33.80
CA GLY A 211 4.74 9.54 -33.18
C GLY A 211 4.98 9.33 -31.67
N SER A 212 4.14 8.53 -31.00
CA SER A 212 4.18 8.30 -29.55
C SER A 212 4.37 6.83 -29.17
N PHE A 213 4.69 5.93 -30.11
CA PHE A 213 4.70 4.48 -29.85
C PHE A 213 5.66 4.12 -28.72
N PHE A 214 6.88 4.68 -28.77
CA PHE A 214 7.87 4.52 -27.72
C PHE A 214 7.40 5.07 -26.36
N LEU A 215 6.65 6.18 -26.34
CA LEU A 215 6.05 6.73 -25.13
C LEU A 215 4.98 5.79 -24.56
N TRP A 216 4.11 5.21 -25.39
CA TRP A 216 3.07 4.28 -24.94
C TRP A 216 3.65 2.96 -24.44
N VAL A 217 4.68 2.42 -25.12
CA VAL A 217 5.42 1.24 -24.65
C VAL A 217 6.12 1.55 -23.33
N LEU A 218 6.76 2.73 -23.21
CA LEU A 218 7.41 3.17 -21.97
C LEU A 218 6.40 3.35 -20.83
N VAL A 219 5.21 3.89 -21.11
CA VAL A 219 4.11 4.01 -20.13
C VAL A 219 3.60 2.63 -19.73
N GLY A 220 3.45 1.68 -20.66
CA GLY A 220 3.08 0.30 -20.36
C GLY A 220 4.12 -0.39 -19.46
N PHE A 221 5.41 -0.23 -19.79
CA PHE A 221 6.52 -0.75 -18.98
C PHE A 221 6.61 -0.08 -17.61
N ALA A 222 6.45 1.25 -17.55
CA ALA A 222 6.42 2.01 -16.31
C ALA A 222 5.23 1.58 -15.44
N GLY A 223 4.06 1.35 -16.04
CA GLY A 223 2.88 0.79 -15.39
C GLY A 223 3.15 -0.60 -14.83
N LEU A 224 3.75 -1.50 -15.60
CA LEU A 224 4.14 -2.83 -15.14
C LEU A 224 5.16 -2.78 -13.99
N ARG A 225 6.17 -1.90 -14.08
CA ARG A 225 7.13 -1.61 -13.01
C ARG A 225 6.45 -1.05 -11.76
N LEU A 226 5.45 -0.19 -11.92
CA LEU A 226 4.66 0.38 -10.83
C LEU A 226 3.84 -0.70 -10.09
N VAL A 227 3.17 -1.58 -10.85
CA VAL A 227 2.40 -2.72 -10.30
C VAL A 227 3.31 -3.68 -9.54
N THR A 228 4.48 -4.00 -10.09
CA THR A 228 5.41 -4.99 -9.51
C THR A 228 6.25 -4.45 -8.35
N SER A 229 6.55 -3.15 -8.31
CA SER A 229 7.44 -2.55 -7.28
C SER A 229 6.74 -2.17 -5.98
N GLY A 230 5.41 -2.34 -5.87
CA GLY A 230 4.64 -1.83 -4.74
C GLY A 230 4.56 -0.30 -4.67
N LEU A 231 5.23 0.44 -5.56
CA LEU A 231 5.08 1.90 -5.68
C LEU A 231 3.65 2.28 -6.08
N MET A 232 2.89 1.39 -6.72
CA MET A 232 1.48 1.64 -7.02
C MET A 232 0.67 1.89 -5.75
N GLN A 233 1.00 1.28 -4.60
CA GLN A 233 0.30 1.58 -3.34
C GLN A 233 0.45 3.06 -2.96
N ARG A 234 1.66 3.61 -3.16
CA ARG A 234 1.97 5.02 -2.90
C ARG A 234 1.36 5.95 -3.96
N PHE A 235 1.39 5.55 -5.23
CA PHE A 235 0.84 6.34 -6.33
C PHE A 235 -0.69 6.37 -6.31
N TYR A 236 -1.34 5.23 -6.07
CA TYR A 236 -2.79 5.12 -5.93
C TYR A 236 -3.28 5.90 -4.69
N ARG A 237 -2.59 5.77 -3.55
CA ARG A 237 -2.88 6.55 -2.33
C ARG A 237 -2.52 8.03 -2.44
N ARG A 238 -1.88 8.51 -3.52
CA ARG A 238 -1.52 9.92 -3.70
C ARG A 238 -2.28 10.59 -4.85
N VAL A 239 -2.48 9.88 -5.96
CA VAL A 239 -3.12 10.38 -7.18
C VAL A 239 -4.62 10.09 -7.20
N TRP A 240 -5.05 8.87 -6.87
CA TRP A 240 -6.48 8.54 -6.76
C TRP A 240 -7.09 9.02 -5.43
N ALA A 241 -6.23 9.25 -4.44
CA ALA A 241 -6.59 9.81 -3.15
C ALA A 241 -6.96 11.29 -3.16
N SER A 242 -6.34 12.08 -4.05
CA SER A 242 -6.35 13.54 -3.91
C SER A 242 -7.47 14.25 -4.66
N ARG A 243 -8.15 13.60 -5.63
CA ARG A 243 -9.10 14.33 -6.49
C ARG A 243 -10.46 13.69 -6.77
N LEU A 244 -10.69 12.39 -6.61
CA LEU A 244 -11.93 11.79 -7.15
C LEU A 244 -12.83 11.00 -6.21
N LEU A 245 -12.46 10.71 -4.95
CA LEU A 245 -13.23 9.73 -4.18
C LEU A 245 -13.36 10.08 -2.68
N ARG A 246 -14.59 10.44 -2.26
CA ARG A 246 -15.08 10.33 -0.86
C ARG A 246 -14.60 9.06 -0.12
N PRO A 247 -14.41 7.88 -0.77
CA PRO A 247 -13.77 6.70 -0.18
C PRO A 247 -12.42 6.94 0.51
N VAL A 248 -11.61 7.88 0.04
CA VAL A 248 -10.23 8.08 0.54
C VAL A 248 -10.24 8.78 1.90
N VAL A 249 -11.20 9.68 2.10
CA VAL A 249 -11.43 10.30 3.41
C VAL A 249 -11.76 9.23 4.45
N ARG A 250 -12.51 8.18 4.06
CA ARG A 250 -12.86 7.06 4.96
C ARG A 250 -11.68 6.15 5.30
N LEU A 251 -10.74 5.96 4.38
CA LEU A 251 -9.50 5.24 4.68
C LEU A 251 -8.69 6.01 5.73
N ARG A 252 -8.56 7.33 5.53
CA ARG A 252 -7.81 8.20 6.43
C ARG A 252 -8.50 8.36 7.77
N SER A 253 -9.84 8.33 7.84
CA SER A 253 -10.55 8.28 9.12
C SER A 253 -10.34 6.96 9.86
N ALA A 254 -10.21 5.82 9.17
CA ALA A 254 -9.86 4.54 9.79
C ALA A 254 -8.49 4.60 10.49
N GLU A 255 -7.50 5.20 9.82
CA GLU A 255 -6.16 5.40 10.38
C GLU A 255 -6.20 6.30 11.63
N LEU A 256 -6.88 7.44 11.56
CA LEU A 256 -7.02 8.36 12.69
C LEU A 256 -7.74 7.72 13.89
N LEU A 257 -8.82 6.98 13.64
CA LEU A 257 -9.56 6.26 14.68
C LEU A 257 -8.69 5.20 15.37
N ARG A 258 -7.85 4.49 14.60
CA ARG A 258 -6.85 3.57 15.15
C ARG A 258 -5.86 4.31 16.03
N LEU A 259 -5.26 5.39 15.54
CA LEU A 259 -4.27 6.16 16.30
C LEU A 259 -4.83 6.75 17.58
N LEU A 260 -6.05 7.31 17.53
CA LEU A 260 -6.67 7.94 18.69
C LEU A 260 -7.16 6.92 19.74
N SER A 261 -7.48 5.68 19.35
CA SER A 261 -8.06 4.67 20.26
C SER A 261 -7.19 4.41 21.50
N PRO A 262 -5.87 4.14 21.42
CA PRO A 262 -5.02 3.99 22.59
C PRO A 262 -4.94 5.26 23.48
N ALA A 263 -4.91 6.45 22.86
CA ALA A 263 -4.87 7.70 23.61
C ALA A 263 -6.18 7.94 24.40
N VAL A 264 -7.31 7.60 23.80
CA VAL A 264 -8.63 7.66 24.45
C VAL A 264 -8.73 6.62 25.56
N ALA A 265 -8.26 5.39 25.34
CA ALA A 265 -8.21 4.36 26.38
C ALA A 265 -7.38 4.80 27.60
N ALA A 266 -6.26 5.48 27.35
CA ALA A 266 -5.39 6.05 28.38
C ALA A 266 -5.92 7.34 29.02
N GLY A 267 -7.12 7.81 28.63
CA GLY A 267 -7.73 9.03 29.17
C GLY A 267 -7.01 10.33 28.80
N ARG A 268 -6.22 10.34 27.72
CA ARG A 268 -5.52 11.54 27.26
C ARG A 268 -6.52 12.56 26.67
N PRO A 269 -6.30 13.87 26.87
CA PRO A 269 -7.18 14.91 26.35
C PRO A 269 -7.20 14.91 24.81
N LEU A 270 -8.40 14.84 24.22
CA LEU A 270 -8.54 14.70 22.76
C LEU A 270 -8.03 15.94 22.01
N GLY A 271 -8.19 17.14 22.56
CA GLY A 271 -7.66 18.36 21.94
C GLY A 271 -6.14 18.31 21.72
N GLY A 272 -5.38 17.80 22.69
CA GLY A 272 -3.93 17.59 22.56
C GLY A 272 -3.59 16.55 21.49
N ALA A 273 -4.31 15.44 21.48
CA ALA A 273 -4.16 14.38 20.48
C ALA A 273 -4.45 14.90 19.05
N LEU A 274 -5.54 15.66 18.87
CA LEU A 274 -5.90 16.28 17.58
C LEU A 274 -4.85 17.31 17.15
N SER A 275 -4.30 18.09 18.08
CA SER A 275 -3.24 19.07 17.80
C SER A 275 -1.95 18.41 17.32
N THR A 276 -1.57 17.28 17.91
CA THR A 276 -0.42 16.48 17.44
C THR A 276 -0.64 15.94 16.03
N LEU A 277 -1.80 15.33 15.79
CA LEU A 277 -2.13 14.76 14.47
C LEU A 277 -2.26 15.86 13.42
N ALA A 278 -2.91 16.97 13.73
CA ALA A 278 -3.02 18.12 12.84
C ALA A 278 -1.65 18.64 12.40
N ARG A 279 -0.68 18.78 13.31
CA ARG A 279 0.65 19.30 12.98
C ARG A 279 1.46 18.38 12.08
N HIS A 280 1.38 17.07 12.30
CA HIS A 280 2.31 16.12 11.68
C HIS A 280 1.67 15.23 10.60
N HIS A 281 0.37 15.35 10.35
CA HIS A 281 -0.26 14.56 9.30
C HIS A 281 0.36 14.87 7.93
N TYR A 282 0.74 13.81 7.22
CA TYR A 282 1.33 13.87 5.89
C TYR A 282 0.35 14.32 4.78
N ASP A 283 -0.95 14.46 5.07
CA ASP A 283 -1.97 14.90 4.11
C ASP A 283 -2.55 16.24 4.52
N ARG A 284 -2.45 17.20 3.59
CA ARG A 284 -2.96 18.55 3.74
C ARG A 284 -4.48 18.58 3.95
N ASN A 285 -5.25 17.72 3.28
CA ASN A 285 -6.70 17.71 3.40
C ASN A 285 -7.16 17.21 4.77
N VAL A 286 -6.54 16.13 5.26
CA VAL A 286 -6.81 15.64 6.62
C VAL A 286 -6.32 16.62 7.68
N ARG A 287 -5.16 17.23 7.47
CA ARG A 287 -4.63 18.27 8.36
C ARG A 287 -5.61 19.42 8.52
N ALA A 288 -6.19 19.93 7.43
CA ALA A 288 -7.20 20.99 7.50
C ALA A 288 -8.43 20.58 8.33
N LYS A 289 -8.92 19.36 8.14
CA LYS A 289 -10.05 18.80 8.91
C LYS A 289 -9.73 18.62 10.39
N LEU A 290 -8.53 18.13 10.71
CA LEU A 290 -8.07 17.97 12.09
C LEU A 290 -7.87 19.33 12.78
N LEU A 291 -7.36 20.33 12.06
CA LEU A 291 -7.24 21.70 12.58
C LEU A 291 -8.61 22.29 12.90
N PHE A 292 -9.59 22.10 12.02
CA PHE A 292 -10.98 22.51 12.27
C PHE A 292 -11.53 21.83 13.53
N ALA A 293 -11.45 20.50 13.61
CA ALA A 293 -11.95 19.76 14.77
C ALA A 293 -11.23 20.15 16.08
N ARG A 294 -9.92 20.40 16.03
CA ARG A 294 -9.13 20.87 17.17
C ARG A 294 -9.61 22.24 17.65
N ASN A 295 -9.79 23.20 16.74
CA ASN A 295 -10.23 24.55 17.11
C ASN A 295 -11.63 24.54 17.73
N GLU A 296 -12.53 23.70 17.24
CA GLU A 296 -13.86 23.52 17.84
C GLU A 296 -13.78 22.95 19.27
N VAL A 297 -12.92 21.95 19.49
CA VAL A 297 -12.71 21.37 20.81
C VAL A 297 -12.07 22.37 21.77
N GLU A 298 -11.15 23.20 21.30
CA GLU A 298 -10.55 24.28 22.09
C GLU A 298 -11.58 25.38 22.45
N GLN A 299 -12.63 25.54 21.65
CA GLN A 299 -13.77 26.43 21.93
C GLN A 299 -14.81 25.79 22.88
N GLY A 300 -14.62 24.53 23.28
CA GLY A 300 -15.52 23.82 24.21
C GLY A 300 -16.58 22.94 23.54
N SER A 301 -16.56 22.79 22.22
CA SER A 301 -17.45 21.85 21.52
C SER A 301 -17.15 20.40 21.87
N ASP A 302 -18.16 19.52 21.83
CA ASP A 302 -17.97 18.09 22.06
C ASP A 302 -17.02 17.50 20.99
N PRO A 303 -15.94 16.79 21.38
CA PRO A 303 -14.93 16.36 20.42
C PRO A 303 -15.41 15.39 19.34
N TRP A 304 -16.43 14.59 19.62
CA TRP A 304 -17.00 13.65 18.64
C TRP A 304 -17.86 14.40 17.63
N SER A 305 -18.64 15.37 18.09
CA SER A 305 -19.40 16.27 17.22
C SER A 305 -18.47 17.08 16.30
N SER A 306 -17.34 17.59 16.81
CA SER A 306 -16.36 18.34 16.02
C SER A 306 -15.70 17.49 14.94
N LEU A 307 -15.38 16.23 15.25
CA LEU A 307 -14.86 15.27 14.26
C LEU A 307 -15.91 14.91 13.18
N SER A 308 -17.19 14.88 13.55
CA SER A 308 -18.31 14.69 12.62
C SER A 308 -18.47 15.90 11.69
N ALA A 309 -18.43 17.11 12.24
CA ALA A 309 -18.50 18.37 11.49
C ALA A 309 -17.32 18.51 10.50
N ALA A 310 -16.13 18.05 10.87
CA ALA A 310 -14.97 17.98 9.98
C ALA A 310 -15.11 16.92 8.85
N GLY A 311 -16.14 16.08 8.90
CA GLY A 311 -16.35 14.96 7.99
C GLY A 311 -15.29 13.87 8.13
N LEU A 312 -14.76 13.67 9.34
CA LEU A 312 -13.90 12.55 9.70
C LEU A 312 -14.70 11.39 10.33
N LEU A 313 -15.83 11.71 10.97
CA LEU A 313 -16.83 10.75 11.44
C LEU A 313 -18.16 10.97 10.72
N GLN A 314 -18.98 9.91 10.65
CA GLN A 314 -20.39 10.05 10.31
C GLN A 314 -21.20 10.44 11.55
N ARG A 315 -22.42 10.97 11.37
CA ARG A 315 -23.27 11.45 12.48
C ARG A 315 -23.62 10.32 13.46
N ASP A 316 -23.98 9.15 12.93
CA ASP A 316 -24.24 7.93 13.70
C ASP A 316 -23.00 7.47 14.49
N GLU A 317 -21.81 7.60 13.90
CA GLU A 317 -20.55 7.26 14.56
C GLU A 317 -20.20 8.22 15.70
N SER A 318 -20.45 9.53 15.52
CA SER A 318 -20.25 10.52 16.57
C SER A 318 -21.23 10.36 17.73
N GLU A 319 -22.51 10.07 17.44
CA GLU A 319 -23.52 9.85 18.48
C GLU A 319 -23.20 8.60 19.32
N ALA A 320 -22.76 7.51 18.69
CA ALA A 320 -22.36 6.30 19.40
C ALA A 320 -21.14 6.52 20.32
N LEU A 321 -20.18 7.33 19.90
CA LEU A 321 -18.99 7.67 20.72
C LEU A 321 -19.33 8.63 21.86
N ALA A 322 -20.18 9.64 21.60
CA ALA A 322 -20.65 10.58 22.61
C ALA A 322 -21.51 9.90 23.68
N GLY A 323 -22.40 8.98 23.28
CA GLY A 323 -23.27 8.22 24.19
C GLY A 323 -22.54 7.15 25.01
N SER A 324 -21.28 6.87 24.71
CA SER A 324 -20.46 5.94 25.49
C SER A 324 -19.84 6.65 26.68
N THR A 325 -20.02 6.13 27.89
CA THR A 325 -19.52 6.77 29.14
C THR A 325 -18.08 6.39 29.49
N SER A 326 -17.67 5.15 29.22
CA SER A 326 -16.33 4.64 29.53
C SER A 326 -15.33 4.89 28.40
N ASN A 327 -14.14 5.35 28.76
CA ASN A 327 -13.00 5.50 27.84
C ASN A 327 -12.60 4.17 27.18
N GLY A 328 -12.72 3.05 27.89
CA GLY A 328 -12.46 1.72 27.34
C GLY A 328 -13.47 1.33 26.26
N THR A 329 -14.76 1.60 26.48
CA THR A 329 -15.83 1.35 25.50
C THR A 329 -15.66 2.24 24.27
N ARG A 330 -15.33 3.53 24.46
CA ARG A 330 -15.02 4.44 23.35
C ARG A 330 -13.85 3.93 22.53
N ALA A 331 -12.74 3.56 23.17
CA ALA A 331 -11.57 3.04 22.48
C ALA A 331 -11.88 1.76 21.68
N TRP A 332 -12.67 0.84 22.24
CA TRP A 332 -13.13 -0.36 21.54
C TRP A 332 -14.01 -0.03 20.33
N LEU A 333 -14.97 0.89 20.47
CA LEU A 333 -15.81 1.36 19.38
C LEU A 333 -14.98 2.00 18.26
N MET A 334 -14.01 2.84 18.59
CA MET A 334 -13.10 3.44 17.61
C MET A 334 -12.33 2.39 16.83
N HIS A 335 -11.86 1.33 17.50
CA HIS A 335 -11.19 0.22 16.83
C HIS A 335 -12.14 -0.52 15.87
N ARG A 336 -13.39 -0.75 16.29
CA ARG A 336 -14.41 -1.40 15.46
C ARG A 336 -14.82 -0.55 14.27
N LEU A 337 -14.96 0.76 14.47
CA LEU A 337 -15.25 1.73 13.42
C LEU A 337 -14.09 1.80 12.41
N ALA A 338 -12.84 1.83 12.89
CA ALA A 338 -11.68 1.78 12.01
C ALA A 338 -11.66 0.51 11.14
N ASP A 339 -11.93 -0.66 11.74
CA ASP A 339 -12.01 -1.91 10.97
C ASP A 339 -13.17 -1.92 9.97
N ARG A 340 -14.28 -1.26 10.30
CA ARG A 340 -15.43 -1.11 9.40
C ARG A 340 -15.07 -0.19 8.22
N HIS A 341 -14.46 0.96 8.49
CA HIS A 341 -13.99 1.90 7.46
C HIS A 341 -12.96 1.25 6.53
N GLN A 342 -11.98 0.53 7.08
CA GLN A 342 -10.99 -0.23 6.31
C GLN A 342 -11.64 -1.28 5.39
N ARG A 343 -12.58 -2.07 5.93
CA ARG A 343 -13.31 -3.09 5.15
C ARG A 343 -14.23 -2.48 4.10
N GLN A 344 -14.87 -1.35 4.38
CA GLN A 344 -15.68 -0.64 3.38
C GLN A 344 -14.81 -0.10 2.24
N PHE A 345 -13.64 0.45 2.56
CA PHE A 345 -12.69 0.91 1.56
C PHE A 345 -12.20 -0.25 0.68
N GLY A 346 -11.72 -1.33 1.29
CA GLY A 346 -11.25 -2.52 0.56
C GLY A 346 -12.31 -3.11 -0.36
N ARG A 347 -13.57 -3.22 0.10
CA ARG A 347 -14.69 -3.69 -0.73
C ARG A 347 -14.98 -2.77 -1.91
N ARG A 348 -15.01 -1.45 -1.70
CA ARG A 348 -15.26 -0.49 -2.79
C ARG A 348 -14.15 -0.51 -3.84
N VAL A 349 -12.89 -0.59 -3.40
CA VAL A 349 -11.75 -0.74 -4.31
C VAL A 349 -11.84 -2.07 -5.07
N GLY A 350 -12.16 -3.16 -4.37
CA GLY A 350 -12.37 -4.47 -5.00
C GLY A 350 -13.45 -4.44 -6.08
N LEU A 351 -14.60 -3.83 -5.79
CA LEU A 351 -15.70 -3.68 -6.75
C LEU A 351 -15.32 -2.82 -7.96
N LEU A 352 -14.62 -1.71 -7.72
CA LEU A 352 -14.15 -0.85 -8.82
C LEU A 352 -13.17 -1.61 -9.72
N MET A 353 -12.26 -2.39 -9.13
CA MET A 353 -11.32 -3.22 -9.89
C MET A 353 -12.02 -4.34 -10.66
N SER A 354 -13.04 -4.98 -10.08
CA SER A 354 -13.80 -6.03 -10.79
C SER A 354 -14.65 -5.49 -11.94
N LEU A 355 -15.12 -4.23 -11.86
CA LEU A 355 -15.86 -3.57 -12.94
C LEU A 355 -14.94 -3.01 -14.04
N LEU A 356 -13.70 -2.67 -13.69
CA LEU A 356 -12.72 -2.16 -14.66
C LEU A 356 -12.31 -3.21 -15.69
N GLN A 357 -12.22 -4.48 -15.28
CA GLN A 357 -11.88 -5.60 -16.16
C GLN A 357 -12.85 -5.77 -17.34
N PRO A 358 -14.18 -5.95 -17.15
CA PRO A 358 -15.11 -6.06 -18.26
C PRO A 358 -15.22 -4.77 -19.07
N ALA A 359 -15.09 -3.60 -18.45
CA ALA A 359 -15.12 -2.32 -19.17
C ALA A 359 -13.99 -2.21 -20.22
N ILE A 360 -12.79 -2.68 -19.89
CA ILE A 360 -11.65 -2.69 -20.83
C ILE A 360 -11.87 -3.67 -21.98
N VAL A 361 -12.41 -4.86 -21.70
CA VAL A 361 -12.75 -5.84 -22.75
C VAL A 361 -13.84 -5.29 -23.68
N LEU A 362 -14.86 -4.63 -23.12
CA LEU A 362 -15.92 -4.00 -23.91
C LEU A 362 -15.38 -2.86 -24.79
N ALA A 363 -14.51 -2.01 -24.24
CA ALA A 363 -13.84 -0.96 -25.00
C ALA A 363 -13.02 -1.54 -26.16
N MET A 364 -12.35 -2.67 -25.95
CA MET A 364 -11.63 -3.36 -27.03
C MET A 364 -12.56 -3.90 -28.08
N ALA A 365 -13.63 -4.58 -27.68
CA ALA A 365 -14.61 -5.09 -28.61
C ALA A 365 -15.17 -3.96 -29.49
N ALA A 366 -15.43 -2.78 -28.90
CA ALA A 366 -15.85 -1.60 -29.64
C ALA A 366 -14.77 -1.11 -30.64
N ILE A 367 -13.50 -1.05 -30.24
CA ILE A 367 -12.39 -0.64 -31.11
C ILE A 367 -12.22 -1.64 -32.27
N VAL A 368 -12.18 -2.94 -31.97
CA VAL A 368 -12.03 -4.00 -32.99
C VAL A 368 -13.23 -4.01 -33.93
N ALA A 369 -14.46 -3.84 -33.41
CA ALA A 369 -15.66 -3.72 -34.23
C ALA A 369 -15.61 -2.48 -35.13
N TRP A 370 -15.16 -1.33 -34.61
CA TRP A 370 -14.98 -0.10 -35.39
C TRP A 370 -13.99 -0.31 -36.53
N ILE A 371 -12.86 -0.95 -36.25
CA ILE A 371 -11.85 -1.25 -37.26
C ILE A 371 -12.38 -2.24 -38.30
N GLY A 372 -13.06 -3.30 -37.85
CA GLY A 372 -13.72 -4.26 -38.74
C GLY A 372 -14.71 -3.57 -39.66
N PHE A 373 -15.56 -2.69 -39.13
CA PHE A 373 -16.49 -1.88 -39.90
C PHE A 373 -15.77 -1.02 -40.95
N ALA A 374 -14.67 -0.35 -40.56
CA ALA A 374 -13.86 0.42 -41.50
C ALA A 374 -13.25 -0.45 -42.61
N PHE A 375 -12.76 -1.64 -42.28
CA PHE A 375 -12.16 -2.58 -43.22
C PHE A 375 -13.18 -3.17 -44.19
N PHE A 376 -14.31 -3.67 -43.69
CA PHE A 376 -15.37 -4.22 -44.53
C PHE A 376 -15.98 -3.15 -45.44
N GLY A 377 -16.19 -1.93 -44.93
CA GLY A 377 -16.66 -0.81 -45.75
C GLY A 377 -15.66 -0.40 -46.83
N PHE A 378 -14.35 -0.52 -46.56
CA PHE A 378 -13.32 -0.31 -47.57
C PHE A 378 -13.35 -1.38 -48.66
N LEU A 379 -13.43 -2.65 -48.27
CA LEU A 379 -13.46 -3.78 -49.20
C LEU A 379 -14.72 -3.77 -50.07
N SER A 380 -15.90 -3.53 -49.49
CA SER A 380 -17.15 -3.47 -50.26
C SER A 380 -17.16 -2.32 -51.26
N GLY A 381 -16.55 -1.19 -50.92
CA GLY A 381 -16.37 -0.06 -51.84
C GLY A 381 -15.52 -0.42 -53.06
N ILE A 382 -14.42 -1.13 -52.85
CA ILE A 382 -13.56 -1.62 -53.95
C ILE A 382 -14.32 -2.62 -54.83
N ILE A 383 -15.01 -3.60 -54.22
CA ILE A 383 -15.78 -4.60 -54.98
C ILE A 383 -16.84 -3.94 -55.86
N LEU A 384 -17.52 -2.90 -55.36
CA LEU A 384 -18.55 -2.19 -56.12
C LEU A 384 -18.00 -1.31 -57.25
N ILE A 385 -16.71 -0.98 -57.24
CA ILE A 385 -16.04 -0.27 -58.33
C ILE A 385 -15.53 -1.24 -59.40
N LEU A 386 -15.15 -2.46 -58.99
CA LEU A 386 -14.69 -3.52 -59.87
C LEU A 386 -15.83 -4.32 -60.54
N ALA A 387 -17.02 -4.34 -59.94
CA ALA A 387 -18.23 -4.93 -60.48
C ALA A 387 -18.98 -3.94 -61.37
#